data_AF-A0A434F5R3-F1
#
_entry.id   AF-A0A434F5R3-F1
#
_cell.length_a   1.000
_cell.length_b   1.000
_cell.length_c   1.000
_cell.angle_alpha   90.00
_cell.angle_beta   90.00
_cell.angle_gamma   90.00
#
_symmetry.space_group_name_H-M   'P 1'
#
loop_
_entity.id
_entity.type
_entity.pdbx_description
1 polymer ?
#
loop_
_entity_poly.entity_id
_entity_poly.type
_entity_poly.pdbx_seq_one_letter_code
_entity_poly.pdbx_strand_id
1 'polypeptide(L)' 'HADAADTLFAAQEDFFNAATVRFCKRHIRHVQALAGNLPVHSRSWLDRPDVAKWFRVIGYVDRGRENGATLFELPPAANG' A
#
# COMPACT_ATOMS: atom_id res chain seq x y z
N HIS A 1 14.36 3.35 16.31
CA HIS A 1 12.96 2.90 16.16
C HIS A 1 12.53 3.26 14.75
N ALA A 2 11.92 2.34 14.01
CA ALA A 2 11.34 2.64 12.70
C ALA A 2 9.86 3.00 12.93
N ASP A 3 9.43 4.15 12.43
CA ASP A 3 8.07 4.67 12.64
C ASP A 3 7.05 4.05 11.68
N ALA A 4 7.52 3.30 10.67
CA ALA A 4 6.73 2.53 9.71
C ALA A 4 7.54 1.37 9.13
N ALA A 5 6.86 0.42 8.49
CA ALA A 5 7.44 -0.59 7.62
C ALA A 5 7.34 -0.14 6.16
N ASP A 6 8.47 -0.02 5.47
CA ASP A 6 8.49 0.29 4.04
C ASP A 6 8.27 -0.98 3.20
N THR A 7 7.29 -0.94 2.30
CA THR A 7 7.09 -1.96 1.28
C THR A 7 7.30 -1.35 -0.11
N LEU A 8 8.06 -2.06 -0.93
CA LEU A 8 8.32 -1.70 -2.32
C LEU A 8 7.88 -2.85 -3.21
N PHE A 9 7.17 -2.52 -4.28
CA PHE A 9 6.77 -3.48 -5.30
C PHE A 9 6.81 -2.78 -6.66
N ALA A 10 7.36 -3.49 -7.65
CA ALA A 10 7.37 -3.05 -9.03
C ALA A 10 6.27 -3.79 -9.80
N ALA A 11 5.39 -3.04 -10.44
CA ALA A 11 4.29 -3.58 -11.23
C ALA A 11 4.39 -3.08 -12.67
N GLN A 12 4.04 -3.93 -13.63
CA GLN A 12 3.66 -3.46 -14.96
C GLN A 12 2.34 -2.69 -14.88
N GLU A 13 2.07 -1.79 -15.83
CA GLU A 13 0.88 -0.95 -15.80
C GLU A 13 -0.44 -1.76 -15.75
N ASP A 14 -0.50 -2.87 -16.48
CA ASP A 14 -1.69 -3.73 -16.55
C ASP A 14 -1.98 -4.48 -15.24
N PHE A 15 -1.01 -4.53 -14.32
CA PHE A 15 -1.16 -5.13 -13.00
C PHE A 15 -2.36 -4.53 -12.26
N PHE A 16 -2.55 -3.21 -12.31
CA PHE A 16 -3.59 -2.51 -11.54
C PHE A 16 -5.01 -2.77 -12.06
N ASN A 17 -5.15 -3.35 -13.26
CA ASN A 17 -6.43 -3.62 -13.92
C ASN A 17 -6.87 -5.09 -13.84
N ALA A 18 -5.99 -6.00 -13.39
CA ALA A 18 -6.32 -7.42 -13.31
C ALA A 18 -7.30 -7.73 -12.16
N ALA A 19 -8.30 -8.58 -12.42
CA ALA A 19 -9.32 -8.96 -11.42
C ALA A 19 -8.74 -9.68 -10.18
N THR A 20 -7.59 -10.33 -10.34
CA THR A 20 -6.91 -11.14 -9.32
C THR A 20 -6.19 -10.32 -8.25
N VAL A 21 -5.99 -9.01 -8.44
CA VAL A 21 -5.17 -8.23 -7.50
C VAL A 21 -5.92 -7.80 -6.24
N ARG A 22 -7.25 -8.04 -6.18
CA ARG A 22 -8.07 -7.84 -4.97
C ARG A 22 -7.61 -8.71 -3.78
N PHE A 23 -6.81 -9.74 -4.02
CA PHE A 23 -6.34 -10.68 -2.98
C PHE A 23 -5.10 -10.20 -2.21
N CYS A 24 -4.42 -9.11 -2.62
CA CYS A 24 -3.21 -8.61 -1.95
C CYS A 24 -3.43 -8.14 -0.51
N LYS A 25 -4.68 -7.84 -0.12
CA LYS A 25 -5.00 -7.33 1.23
C LYS A 25 -4.54 -8.25 2.35
N ARG A 26 -4.77 -9.56 2.24
CA ARG A 26 -4.38 -10.52 3.28
C ARG A 26 -2.86 -10.61 3.42
N HIS A 27 -2.15 -10.60 2.29
CA HIS A 27 -0.69 -10.66 2.27
C HIS A 27 -0.08 -9.43 2.94
N ILE A 28 -0.53 -8.22 2.57
CA ILE A 28 0.01 -6.98 3.13
C ILE A 28 -0.30 -6.86 4.63
N ARG A 29 -1.49 -7.29 5.08
CA ARG A 29 -1.81 -7.34 6.52
C ARG A 29 -0.96 -8.36 7.28
N HIS A 30 -0.61 -9.48 6.64
CA HIS A 30 0.32 -10.43 7.24
C HIS A 30 1.72 -9.83 7.40
N VAL A 31 2.23 -9.13 6.37
CA VAL A 31 3.50 -8.39 6.44
C VAL A 31 3.46 -7.35 7.57
N GLN A 32 2.39 -6.57 7.68
CA GLN A 32 2.20 -5.61 8.77
C GLN A 32 2.25 -6.26 10.15
N ALA A 33 1.59 -7.41 10.33
CA ALA A 33 1.63 -8.14 11.60
C ALA A 33 3.05 -8.63 11.95
N LEU A 34 3.79 -9.14 10.95
CA LEU A 34 5.19 -9.54 11.12
C LEU A 34 6.10 -8.34 11.46
N ALA A 35 5.76 -7.14 10.98
CA ALA A 35 6.44 -5.90 11.30
C ALA A 35 6.01 -5.27 12.64
N GLY A 36 5.30 -6.01 13.51
CA GLY A 36 4.86 -5.48 14.81
C GLY A 36 3.65 -4.54 14.73
N ASN A 37 2.83 -4.67 13.69
CA ASN A 37 1.66 -3.84 13.42
C ASN A 37 1.97 -2.34 13.20
N LEU A 38 3.18 -2.02 12.76
CA LEU A 38 3.53 -0.67 12.33
C LEU A 38 2.70 -0.22 11.12
N PRO A 39 2.51 1.09 10.89
CA PRO A 39 2.01 1.58 9.61
C PRO A 39 2.86 1.04 8.46
N VAL A 40 2.24 0.72 7.32
CA VAL A 40 2.97 0.29 6.12
C VAL A 40 2.98 1.41 5.11
N HIS A 41 4.16 1.86 4.71
CA HIS A 41 4.35 2.84 3.65
C HIS A 41 4.59 2.16 2.31
N SER A 42 3.97 2.71 1.27
CA SER A 42 4.18 2.31 -0.12
C SER A 42 4.22 3.57 -0.99
N ARG A 43 5.13 3.61 -1.95
CA ARG A 43 5.32 4.76 -2.86
C ARG A 43 4.96 4.38 -4.28
N SER A 44 4.24 5.25 -4.98
CA SER A 44 3.93 5.11 -6.40
C SER A 44 4.40 6.32 -7.19
N TRP A 45 5.21 6.10 -8.22
CA TRP A 45 5.54 7.13 -9.22
C TRP A 45 4.51 7.20 -10.35
N LEU A 46 3.56 6.27 -10.39
CA LEU A 46 2.44 6.29 -11.32
C LEU A 46 1.32 7.17 -10.75
N ASP A 47 0.94 8.19 -11.53
CA ASP A 47 -0.13 9.14 -11.22
C ASP A 47 -1.38 8.79 -12.04
N ARG A 48 -2.04 7.69 -11.67
CA ARG A 48 -3.22 7.15 -12.36
C ARG A 48 -4.34 6.78 -11.39
N PRO A 49 -5.61 6.96 -11.77
CA PRO A 49 -6.75 6.71 -10.89
C PRO A 49 -6.95 5.23 -10.53
N ASP A 50 -6.53 4.30 -11.40
CA ASP A 50 -6.58 2.85 -11.14
C ASP A 50 -5.61 2.43 -10.03
N VAL A 51 -4.40 3.01 -10.00
CA VAL A 51 -3.42 2.81 -8.94
C VAL A 51 -3.95 3.31 -7.58
N ALA A 52 -4.49 4.54 -7.55
CA ALA A 52 -5.09 5.08 -6.32
C ALA A 52 -6.28 4.23 -5.82
N LYS A 53 -7.11 3.75 -6.74
CA LYS A 53 -8.22 2.83 -6.43
C LYS A 53 -7.70 1.50 -5.85
N TRP A 54 -6.62 0.96 -6.40
CA TRP A 54 -6.00 -0.28 -5.93
C TRP A 54 -5.55 -0.18 -4.46
N PHE A 55 -4.80 0.88 -4.13
CA PHE A 55 -4.36 1.16 -2.75
C PHE A 55 -5.56 1.30 -1.81
N ARG A 56 -6.60 2.05 -2.23
CA ARG A 56 -7.83 2.24 -1.45
C ARG A 56 -8.56 0.92 -1.16
N VAL A 57 -8.65 0.00 -2.12
CA VAL A 57 -9.31 -1.30 -1.95
C VAL A 57 -8.61 -2.16 -0.89
N ILE A 58 -7.29 -2.06 -0.80
CA ILE A 58 -6.50 -2.77 0.22
C ILE A 58 -6.67 -2.12 1.61
N GLY A 59 -6.95 -0.82 1.65
CA GLY A 59 -7.18 -0.04 2.86
C GLY A 59 -6.10 1.01 3.13
N TYR A 60 -5.23 1.29 2.16
CA TYR A 60 -4.29 2.40 2.25
C TYR A 60 -5.02 3.74 2.15
N VAL A 61 -4.46 4.75 2.79
CA VAL A 61 -4.83 6.17 2.66
C VAL A 61 -3.74 6.93 1.92
N ASP A 62 -4.15 7.92 1.14
CA ASP A 62 -3.23 8.83 0.45
C ASP A 62 -2.70 9.87 1.46
N ARG A 63 -1.37 10.02 1.53
CA ARG A 63 -0.67 10.98 2.41
C ARG A 63 -0.07 12.16 1.64
N GLY A 64 -0.33 12.25 0.34
CA GLY A 64 0.17 13.29 -0.54
C GLY A 64 1.41 12.86 -1.31
N ARG A 65 2.03 13.84 -1.97
CA ARG A 65 3.18 13.65 -2.85
C ARG A 65 4.48 13.98 -2.13
N GLU A 66 5.46 13.09 -2.20
CA GLU A 66 6.79 13.24 -1.65
C GLU A 66 7.83 12.70 -2.65
N ASN A 67 8.89 13.47 -2.93
CA ASN A 67 9.99 13.05 -3.83
C ASN A 67 9.53 12.52 -5.20
N GLY A 68 8.47 13.10 -5.77
CA GLY A 68 7.92 12.72 -7.07
C GLY A 68 6.98 11.50 -7.06
N ALA A 69 6.82 10.84 -5.92
CA ALA A 69 5.90 9.73 -5.73
C ALA A 69 4.71 10.13 -4.85
N THR A 70 3.56 9.48 -5.03
CA THR A 70 2.47 9.51 -4.06
C THR A 70 2.77 8.51 -2.94
N LEU A 71 2.70 8.97 -1.69
CA LEU A 71 2.85 8.15 -0.50
C LEU A 71 1.48 7.59 -0.08
N PHE A 72 1.39 6.28 -0.02
CA PHE A 72 0.24 5.56 0.52
C PHE A 72 0.62 4.93 1.85
N GLU A 73 -0.25 5.10 2.85
CA GLU A 73 -0.07 4.50 4.17
C GLU A 73 -1.20 3.53 4.49
N LEU A 74 -0.87 2.31 4.86
CA LEU A 74 -1.81 1.38 5.51
C LEU A 74 -1.68 1.57 7.01
N PRO A 75 -2.70 2.10 7.70
CA PRO A 75 -2.64 2.28 9.15
C PRO A 75 -2.52 0.92 9.86
N PRO A 76 -2.02 0.91 11.11
CA PRO A 76 -2.05 -0.26 11.98
C PRO A 76 -3.42 -0.94 11.93
N ALA A 77 -3.43 -2.27 11.90
CA ALA A 77 -4.68 -3.00 12.06
C ALA A 77 -5.26 -2.63 13.43
N ALA A 78 -6.54 -2.26 13.48
CA ALA A 78 -7.24 -2.15 14.75
C ALA A 78 -7.17 -3.53 15.41
N ASN A 79 -6.66 -3.60 16.64
CA ASN A 79 -6.75 -4.81 17.44
C ASN A 79 -8.24 -5.09 17.62
N GLY A 80 -8.73 -6.12 16.94
CA GLY A 80 -10.05 -6.70 17.21
C GLY A 80 -10.05 -7.41 18.54
#